data_AF-A0A9D5MT92-F1
#
_entry.id   AF-A0A9D5MT92-F1
#
_cell.length_a   1.000
_cell.length_b   1.000
_cell.length_c   1.000
_cell.angle_alpha   90.00
_cell.angle_beta   90.00
_cell.angle_gamma   90.00
#
_symmetry.space_group_name_H-M   'P 1'
#
loop_
_entity.id
_entity.type
_entity.pdbx_description
1 polymer ?
#
loop_
_entity_poly.entity_id
_entity_poly.type
_entity_poly.pdbx_seq_one_letter_code
_entity_poly.pdbx_strand_id
1 'polypeptide(L)'
;MKITCNVIKDLLPLYVENIASDDTRILVEEHINSCNSCKKELDKFNKANDIFIDMKLLPIKKVQATLRKKKYLTILFSAILTLLVLIIVIGYLTAPEYIPYSESAVSITEADNNLMIAHLGDTGFRYSIDYYRTDDNSGYIYDISMWNSIWNRTMNKNVPADFILNPNGEMVSSVYYCSSDGKEEDILIYGKNQNPNGGRITLPRLFLAYYVYTAAVSAVVLWVILFLFRKKQKMKAIMFKLFALPIAYLLGHICIKGFSTISYSATHDFYAILLAMIPIYCAIMIGERIFASRT
;
A
#
# COMPACT_ATOMS: atom_id res chain seq x y z
N MET A 1 78.33 -18.07 -6.96
CA MET A 1 78.06 -19.34 -6.23
C MET A 1 76.72 -19.86 -6.73
N LYS A 2 76.63 -21.07 -7.31
CA LYS A 2 75.34 -21.56 -7.84
C LYS A 2 74.48 -21.99 -6.66
N ILE A 3 73.41 -21.25 -6.38
CA ILE A 3 72.44 -21.62 -5.35
C ILE A 3 71.74 -22.90 -5.80
N THR A 4 71.63 -23.86 -4.89
CA THR A 4 71.01 -25.16 -5.16
C THR A 4 69.49 -25.03 -5.19
N CYS A 5 68.83 -25.88 -5.96
CA CYS A 5 67.37 -25.88 -6.05
C CYS A 5 66.71 -26.12 -4.69
N ASN A 6 67.35 -26.84 -3.77
CA ASN A 6 66.82 -27.08 -2.42
C ASN A 6 66.71 -25.78 -1.61
N VAL A 7 67.75 -24.94 -1.65
CA VAL A 7 67.72 -23.63 -0.97
C VAL A 7 66.62 -22.75 -1.55
N ILE A 8 66.42 -22.77 -2.86
CA ILE A 8 65.35 -22.00 -3.50
C ILE A 8 63.98 -22.52 -3.07
N LYS A 9 63.77 -23.83 -3.01
CA LYS A 9 62.52 -24.44 -2.54
C LYS A 9 62.15 -24.04 -1.12
N ASP A 10 63.14 -23.98 -0.23
CA ASP A 10 62.93 -23.57 1.16
C ASP A 10 62.53 -22.08 1.26
N LEU A 11 62.94 -21.25 0.30
CA LEU A 11 62.64 -19.83 0.23
C LEU A 11 61.34 -19.49 -0.52
N LEU A 12 60.80 -20.40 -1.34
CA LEU A 12 59.59 -20.18 -2.13
C LEU A 12 58.36 -19.76 -1.30
N PRO A 13 58.06 -20.35 -0.12
CA PRO A 13 56.92 -19.93 0.70
C PRO A 13 57.02 -18.46 1.12
N LEU A 14 58.21 -18.05 1.57
CA LEU A 14 58.49 -16.68 2.02
C LEU A 14 58.43 -15.66 0.85
N TYR A 15 58.85 -16.10 -0.34
CA TYR A 15 58.74 -15.32 -1.57
C TYR A 15 57.27 -15.09 -1.98
N VAL A 16 56.44 -16.13 -1.94
CA VAL A 16 55.00 -16.05 -2.30
C VAL A 16 54.20 -15.23 -1.29
N GLU A 17 54.58 -15.25 -0.01
CA GLU A 17 53.96 -14.43 1.03
C GLU A 17 54.49 -12.97 1.06
N ASN A 18 55.43 -12.61 0.18
CA ASN A 18 56.08 -11.29 0.14
C ASN A 18 56.76 -10.86 1.47
N ILE A 19 57.32 -11.81 2.22
CA ILE A 19 58.00 -11.55 3.51
C ILE A 19 59.53 -11.66 3.37
N ALA A 20 60.03 -12.15 2.22
CA ALA A 20 61.45 -12.22 1.92
C ALA A 20 62.05 -10.81 1.70
N SER A 21 63.31 -10.62 2.10
CA SER A 21 64.07 -9.39 1.82
C SER A 21 64.31 -9.20 0.31
N ASP A 22 64.52 -7.97 -0.14
CA ASP A 22 64.75 -7.64 -1.55
C ASP A 22 65.92 -8.43 -2.16
N ASP A 23 67.02 -8.57 -1.42
CA ASP A 23 68.17 -9.39 -1.82
C ASP A 23 67.78 -10.85 -2.05
N THR A 24 66.94 -11.41 -1.18
CA THR A 24 66.47 -12.80 -1.28
C THR A 24 65.53 -12.98 -2.47
N ARG A 25 64.70 -11.97 -2.78
CA ARG A 25 63.79 -11.98 -3.94
C ARG A 25 64.56 -12.00 -5.26
N ILE A 26 65.58 -11.15 -5.39
CA ILE A 26 66.44 -11.10 -6.60
C ILE A 26 67.09 -12.47 -6.85
N LEU A 27 67.60 -13.11 -5.79
CA LEU A 27 68.20 -14.45 -5.88
C LEU A 27 67.20 -15.53 -6.31
N VAL A 28 65.96 -15.47 -5.81
CA VAL A 28 64.90 -16.40 -6.22
C VAL A 28 64.49 -16.17 -7.68
N GLU A 29 64.34 -14.91 -8.11
CA GLU A 29 63.96 -14.55 -9.48
C GLU A 29 65.03 -14.93 -10.51
N GLU A 30 66.31 -14.70 -10.21
CA GLU A 30 67.44 -15.10 -11.07
C GLU A 30 67.49 -16.62 -11.28
N HIS A 31 67.24 -17.40 -10.22
CA HIS A 31 67.23 -18.86 -10.30
C HIS A 31 66.01 -19.41 -11.05
N ILE A 32 64.81 -18.85 -10.84
CA ILE A 32 63.58 -19.32 -11.50
C ILE A 32 63.62 -19.05 -13.01
N ASN A 33 64.27 -17.97 -13.45
CA ASN A 33 64.46 -17.67 -14.87
C ASN A 33 65.30 -18.72 -15.61
N SER A 34 66.21 -19.41 -14.91
CA SER A 34 67.08 -20.44 -15.49
C SER A 34 66.67 -21.87 -15.15
N CYS A 35 65.72 -22.09 -14.23
CA CYS A 35 65.37 -23.41 -13.72
C CYS A 35 63.87 -23.76 -13.82
N ASN A 36 63.52 -24.65 -14.75
CA ASN A 36 62.14 -25.09 -14.98
C ASN A 36 61.52 -25.90 -13.82
N SER A 37 62.31 -26.58 -12.99
CA SER A 37 61.77 -27.33 -11.85
C SER A 37 61.28 -26.41 -10.74
N CYS A 38 62.06 -25.38 -10.41
CA CYS A 38 61.71 -24.39 -9.39
C CYS A 38 60.51 -23.54 -9.84
N LYS A 39 60.40 -23.24 -11.15
CA LYS A 39 59.21 -22.57 -11.72
C LYS A 39 57.92 -23.37 -11.50
N LYS A 40 57.95 -24.69 -11.72
CA LYS A 40 56.78 -25.57 -11.48
C LYS A 40 56.40 -25.65 -10.01
N GLU A 41 57.35 -25.55 -9.09
CA GLU A 41 57.06 -25.52 -7.65
C GLU A 41 56.49 -24.17 -7.21
N LEU A 42 57.02 -23.06 -7.74
CA LEU A 42 56.43 -21.73 -7.52
C LEU A 42 54.95 -21.70 -7.94
N ASP A 43 54.59 -22.29 -9.08
CA ASP A 43 53.21 -22.39 -9.53
C ASP A 43 52.31 -23.17 -8.55
N LYS A 44 52.84 -24.18 -7.86
CA LYS A 44 52.09 -24.93 -6.82
C LYS A 44 51.82 -24.06 -5.61
N PHE A 45 52.81 -23.29 -5.15
CA PHE A 45 52.66 -22.39 -4.02
C PHE A 45 51.72 -21.22 -4.34
N ASN A 46 51.82 -20.63 -5.53
CA ASN A 46 50.91 -19.57 -5.98
C ASN A 46 49.46 -20.06 -6.04
N LYS A 47 49.20 -21.24 -6.62
CA LYS A 47 47.85 -21.83 -6.64
C LYS A 47 47.33 -22.10 -5.22
N ALA A 48 48.16 -22.60 -4.32
CA ALA A 48 47.77 -22.81 -2.93
C ALA A 48 47.43 -21.48 -2.21
N ASN A 49 48.21 -20.44 -2.47
CA ASN A 49 47.99 -19.10 -1.90
C ASN A 49 46.71 -18.44 -2.48
N ASP A 50 46.46 -18.56 -3.78
CA ASP A 50 45.23 -18.08 -4.42
C ASP A 50 43.98 -18.76 -3.84
N ILE A 51 44.04 -20.08 -3.62
CA ILE A 51 42.96 -20.85 -2.98
C ILE A 51 42.74 -20.36 -1.54
N PHE A 52 43.81 -20.09 -0.79
CA PHE A 52 43.74 -19.57 0.58
C PHE A 52 43.13 -18.16 0.62
N ILE A 53 43.56 -17.27 -0.28
CA ILE A 53 43.02 -15.92 -0.43
C ILE A 53 41.54 -15.97 -0.82
N ASP A 54 41.16 -16.79 -1.79
CA ASP A 54 39.76 -16.92 -2.20
C ASP A 54 38.91 -17.50 -1.06
N MET A 55 39.41 -18.52 -0.34
CA MET A 55 38.77 -19.06 0.87
C MET A 55 38.58 -18.00 1.95
N LYS A 56 39.52 -17.05 2.10
CA LYS A 56 39.45 -15.94 3.07
C LYS A 56 38.56 -14.79 2.59
N LEU A 57 38.46 -14.53 1.30
CA LEU A 57 37.61 -13.48 0.72
C LEU A 57 36.15 -13.91 0.54
N LEU A 58 35.88 -15.19 0.31
CA LEU A 58 34.55 -15.80 0.25
C LEU A 58 33.64 -15.43 1.45
N PRO A 59 34.07 -15.57 2.72
CA PRO A 59 33.26 -15.18 3.87
C PRO A 59 33.03 -13.67 3.93
N ILE A 60 34.02 -12.84 3.57
CA ILE A 60 33.89 -11.37 3.56
C ILE A 60 32.85 -10.94 2.50
N LYS A 61 32.92 -11.49 1.29
CA LYS A 61 31.93 -11.22 0.22
C LYS A 61 30.52 -11.66 0.64
N LYS A 62 30.38 -12.82 1.29
CA LYS A 62 29.10 -13.31 1.84
C LYS A 62 28.54 -12.37 2.91
N VAL A 63 29.37 -11.89 3.84
CA VAL A 63 28.97 -10.95 4.89
C VAL A 63 28.56 -9.60 4.29
N GLN A 64 29.29 -9.06 3.31
CA GLN A 64 28.90 -7.82 2.65
C GLN A 64 27.57 -7.96 1.88
N ALA A 65 27.32 -9.11 1.24
CA ALA A 65 26.07 -9.38 0.55
C ALA A 65 24.87 -9.48 1.51
N THR A 66 25.02 -10.14 2.65
CA THR A 66 23.96 -10.23 3.66
C THR A 66 23.67 -8.86 4.29
N LEU A 67 24.71 -8.06 4.57
CA LEU A 67 24.56 -6.69 5.07
C LEU A 67 23.88 -5.76 4.05
N ARG A 68 24.27 -5.83 2.77
CA ARG A 68 23.59 -5.06 1.70
C ARG A 68 22.12 -5.44 1.56
N LYS A 69 21.80 -6.73 1.61
CA LYS A 69 20.41 -7.22 1.59
C LYS A 69 19.61 -6.71 2.79
N LYS A 70 20.18 -6.72 3.99
CA LYS A 70 19.55 -6.17 5.20
C LYS A 70 19.31 -4.67 5.07
N LYS A 71 20.31 -3.89 4.62
CA LYS A 71 20.16 -2.44 4.37
C LYS A 71 19.04 -2.16 3.37
N TYR A 72 19.01 -2.88 2.25
CA TYR A 72 17.97 -2.71 1.23
C TYR A 72 16.57 -3.04 1.77
N LEU A 73 16.41 -4.14 2.54
CA LEU A 73 15.14 -4.48 3.17
C LEU A 73 14.68 -3.41 4.17
N THR A 74 15.58 -2.83 4.95
CA THR A 74 15.25 -1.74 5.88
C THR A 74 14.83 -0.47 5.14
N ILE A 75 15.53 -0.09 4.07
CA ILE A 75 15.17 1.08 3.24
C ILE A 75 13.79 0.86 2.59
N LEU A 76 13.55 -0.32 2.04
CA LEU A 76 12.27 -0.68 1.44
C LEU A 76 11.13 -0.66 2.47
N PHE A 77 11.36 -1.18 3.67
CA PHE A 77 10.38 -1.12 4.76
C PHE A 77 10.02 0.32 5.14
N SER A 78 11.02 1.21 5.24
CA SER A 78 10.81 2.64 5.48
C SER A 78 9.98 3.28 4.37
N ALA A 79 10.30 3.02 3.10
CA ALA A 79 9.57 3.55 1.95
C ALA A 79 8.11 3.06 1.88
N ILE A 80 7.84 1.84 2.33
CA ILE A 80 6.47 1.30 2.40
C ILE A 80 5.68 1.96 3.54
N LEU A 81 6.33 2.21 4.69
CA LEU A 81 5.69 2.89 5.80
C LEU A 81 5.34 4.34 5.44
N THR A 82 6.23 5.05 4.73
CA THR A 82 5.93 6.40 4.24
C THR A 82 4.80 6.40 3.23
N LEU A 83 4.74 5.40 2.33
CA LEU A 83 3.63 5.22 1.40
C LEU A 83 2.30 4.97 2.13
N LEU A 84 2.30 4.15 3.19
CA LEU A 84 1.10 3.92 4.01
C LEU A 84 0.60 5.22 4.65
N VAL A 85 1.50 6.01 5.24
CA VAL A 85 1.13 7.31 5.82
C VAL A 85 0.55 8.23 4.76
N LEU A 86 1.14 8.28 3.56
CA LEU A 86 0.63 9.08 2.45
C LEU A 86 -0.78 8.65 2.04
N ILE A 87 -1.05 7.34 1.95
CA ILE A 87 -2.39 6.82 1.62
C ILE A 87 -3.41 7.22 2.69
N ILE A 88 -3.05 7.12 3.97
CA ILE A 88 -3.94 7.53 5.07
C ILE A 88 -4.24 9.04 4.99
N VAL A 89 -3.21 9.87 4.78
CA VAL A 89 -3.36 11.33 4.65
C VAL A 89 -4.23 11.67 3.45
N ILE A 90 -3.99 11.07 2.28
CA ILE A 90 -4.81 11.31 1.09
C ILE A 90 -6.25 10.86 1.34
N GLY A 91 -6.46 9.66 1.89
CA GLY A 91 -7.79 9.15 2.20
C GLY A 91 -8.56 10.05 3.16
N TYR A 92 -7.89 10.65 4.14
CA TYR A 92 -8.49 11.67 5.02
C TYR A 92 -8.80 12.97 4.28
N LEU A 93 -7.88 13.47 3.45
CA LEU A 93 -8.06 14.72 2.71
C LEU A 93 -9.16 14.61 1.64
N THR A 94 -9.37 13.44 1.06
CA THR A 94 -10.39 13.18 0.04
C THR A 94 -11.72 12.72 0.60
N ALA A 95 -11.80 12.41 1.90
CA ALA A 95 -13.02 11.96 2.55
C ALA A 95 -14.15 12.99 2.34
N PRO A 96 -15.36 12.55 1.95
CA PRO A 96 -16.48 13.45 1.73
C PRO A 96 -17.01 13.97 3.07
N GLU A 97 -17.13 15.29 3.16
CA GLU A 97 -17.82 16.03 4.20
C GLU A 97 -19.15 16.51 3.60
N TYR A 98 -20.24 15.85 4.00
CA TYR A 98 -21.58 16.18 3.51
C TYR A 98 -22.03 17.53 4.08
N ILE A 99 -22.71 18.29 3.24
CA ILE A 99 -23.12 19.66 3.53
C ILE A 99 -24.59 19.62 3.96
N PRO A 100 -24.98 20.27 5.06
CA PRO A 100 -26.38 20.39 5.42
C PRO A 100 -27.12 21.29 4.43
N TYR A 101 -28.43 21.10 4.31
CA TYR A 101 -29.23 21.90 3.38
C TYR A 101 -29.19 23.40 3.72
N SER A 102 -29.05 24.22 2.68
CA SER A 102 -29.39 25.64 2.73
C SER A 102 -29.97 26.09 1.39
N GLU A 103 -30.83 27.10 1.40
CA GLU A 103 -31.37 27.69 0.16
C GLU A 103 -30.26 28.28 -0.72
N SER A 104 -29.15 28.68 -0.11
CA SER A 104 -27.94 29.13 -0.82
C SER A 104 -27.13 27.96 -1.40
N ALA A 105 -27.32 26.72 -0.95
CA ALA A 105 -26.57 25.57 -1.47
C ALA A 105 -27.25 25.00 -2.73
N VAL A 106 -28.57 24.81 -2.69
CA VAL A 106 -29.38 24.33 -3.83
C VAL A 106 -30.73 25.02 -3.85
N SER A 107 -31.09 25.56 -5.01
CA SER A 107 -32.46 25.98 -5.32
C SER A 107 -32.94 25.33 -6.62
N ILE A 108 -34.23 25.05 -6.68
CA ILE A 108 -34.86 24.41 -7.85
C ILE A 108 -35.77 25.44 -8.51
N THR A 109 -35.62 25.64 -9.81
CA THR A 109 -36.48 26.49 -10.64
C THR A 109 -37.09 25.69 -11.78
N GLU A 110 -38.24 26.15 -12.25
CA GLU A 110 -38.92 25.60 -13.41
C GLU A 110 -38.71 26.55 -14.60
N ALA A 111 -38.18 26.03 -15.70
CA ALA A 111 -38.04 26.75 -16.96
C ALA A 111 -39.27 26.53 -17.87
N ASP A 112 -39.42 27.38 -18.90
CA ASP A 112 -40.59 27.49 -19.78
C ASP A 112 -41.10 26.19 -20.44
N ASN A 113 -40.34 25.09 -20.38
CA ASN A 113 -40.64 23.78 -20.98
C ASN A 113 -40.93 22.66 -19.95
N ASN A 114 -41.38 22.99 -18.73
CA ASN A 114 -41.47 22.05 -17.58
C ASN A 114 -40.12 21.36 -17.25
N LEU A 115 -39.01 22.01 -17.62
CA LEU A 115 -37.68 21.53 -17.27
C LEU A 115 -37.31 22.08 -15.90
N MET A 116 -36.98 21.18 -14.98
CA MET A 116 -36.57 21.52 -13.63
C MET A 116 -35.05 21.70 -13.61
N ILE A 117 -34.61 22.91 -13.26
CA ILE A 117 -33.19 23.28 -13.18
C ILE A 117 -32.81 23.37 -11.70
N ALA A 118 -31.72 22.68 -11.33
CA ALA A 118 -31.11 22.83 -10.02
C ALA A 118 -29.95 23.83 -10.10
N HIS A 119 -30.07 24.94 -9.38
CA HIS A 119 -29.03 25.94 -9.21
C HIS A 119 -28.21 25.63 -7.96
N LEU A 120 -26.89 25.50 -8.13
CA LEU A 120 -25.96 25.26 -7.01
C LEU A 120 -25.29 26.58 -6.64
N GLY A 121 -25.54 27.05 -5.42
CA GLY A 121 -25.14 28.42 -5.08
C GLY A 121 -23.68 28.60 -4.65
N ASP A 122 -22.94 27.53 -4.33
CA ASP A 122 -21.52 27.60 -3.95
C ASP A 122 -20.60 26.82 -4.90
N THR A 123 -19.50 27.46 -5.28
CA THR A 123 -18.47 26.89 -6.16
C THR A 123 -17.65 25.83 -5.43
N GLY A 124 -17.47 24.68 -6.05
CA GLY A 124 -16.57 23.63 -5.57
C GLY A 124 -17.23 22.50 -4.80
N PHE A 125 -18.55 22.48 -4.64
CA PHE A 125 -19.22 21.30 -4.10
C PHE A 125 -19.35 20.20 -5.15
N ARG A 126 -19.18 18.95 -4.71
CA ARG A 126 -19.53 17.76 -5.48
C ARG A 126 -20.95 17.36 -5.13
N TYR A 127 -21.63 16.75 -6.07
CA TYR A 127 -23.01 16.31 -5.89
C TYR A 127 -23.23 14.93 -6.51
N SER A 128 -24.25 14.24 -6.00
CA SER A 128 -24.85 13.07 -6.61
C SER A 128 -26.34 13.28 -6.70
N ILE A 129 -26.92 12.84 -7.81
CA ILE A 129 -28.36 12.86 -8.05
C ILE A 129 -28.75 11.42 -8.35
N ASP A 130 -29.58 10.86 -7.47
CA ASP A 130 -30.23 9.59 -7.72
C ASP A 130 -31.71 9.86 -8.02
N TYR A 131 -32.29 9.11 -8.95
CA TYR A 131 -33.72 9.25 -9.26
C TYR A 131 -34.39 7.89 -9.45
N TYR A 132 -35.63 7.80 -9.03
CA TYR A 132 -36.46 6.60 -9.15
C TYR A 132 -37.92 6.99 -9.32
N ARG A 133 -38.69 6.07 -9.87
CA ARG A 133 -40.11 6.26 -10.14
C ARG A 133 -40.91 6.21 -8.84
N THR A 134 -41.94 7.05 -8.72
CA THR A 134 -42.89 6.98 -7.62
C THR A 134 -43.68 5.67 -7.63
N ASP A 135 -44.11 5.20 -6.46
CA ASP A 135 -44.88 3.96 -6.32
C ASP A 135 -46.23 4.00 -7.08
N ASP A 136 -46.82 5.19 -7.19
CA ASP A 136 -48.06 5.44 -7.93
C ASP A 136 -47.84 5.68 -9.43
N ASN A 137 -46.60 5.57 -9.92
CA ASN A 137 -46.18 5.87 -11.29
C ASN A 137 -46.50 7.30 -11.78
N SER A 138 -46.83 8.23 -10.88
CA SER A 138 -47.14 9.63 -11.19
C SER A 138 -45.94 10.40 -11.73
N GLY A 139 -44.71 10.06 -11.33
CA GLY A 139 -43.51 10.74 -11.81
C GLY A 139 -42.22 10.16 -11.23
N TYR A 140 -41.18 10.98 -11.18
CA TYR A 140 -39.89 10.63 -10.61
C TYR A 140 -39.59 11.46 -9.35
N ILE A 141 -38.93 10.82 -8.40
CA ILE A 141 -38.36 11.44 -7.21
C ILE A 141 -36.86 11.57 -7.45
N TYR A 142 -36.31 12.75 -7.16
CA TYR A 142 -34.88 13.04 -7.25
C TYR A 142 -34.31 13.28 -5.86
N ASP A 143 -33.26 12.56 -5.52
CA ASP A 143 -32.53 12.68 -4.26
C ASP A 143 -31.17 13.32 -4.57
N ILE A 144 -30.93 14.52 -4.03
CA ILE A 144 -29.71 15.31 -4.24
C ILE A 144 -28.86 15.25 -2.97
N SER A 145 -27.63 14.75 -3.07
CA SER A 145 -26.65 14.82 -1.98
C SER A 145 -25.48 15.68 -2.41
N MET A 146 -24.99 16.55 -1.52
CA MET A 146 -23.80 17.36 -1.78
C MET A 146 -22.73 17.14 -0.72
N TRP A 147 -21.49 17.17 -1.15
CA TRP A 147 -20.35 17.07 -0.26
C TRP A 147 -19.18 17.89 -0.78
N ASN A 148 -18.27 18.21 0.12
CA ASN A 148 -16.95 18.70 -0.23
C ASN A 148 -15.87 17.79 0.35
N SER A 149 -14.61 18.09 0.10
CA SER A 149 -13.51 17.49 0.83
C SER A 149 -12.43 18.54 1.06
N ILE A 150 -11.56 18.30 2.06
CA ILE A 150 -10.45 19.21 2.37
C ILE A 150 -9.57 19.39 1.12
N TRP A 151 -9.30 18.29 0.41
CA TRP A 151 -8.56 18.31 -0.85
C TRP A 151 -9.23 19.22 -1.89
N ASN A 152 -10.52 19.05 -2.10
CA ASN A 152 -11.25 19.76 -3.15
C ASN A 152 -11.37 21.26 -2.84
N ARG A 153 -11.65 21.62 -1.58
CA ARG A 153 -11.64 23.01 -1.10
C ARG A 153 -10.31 23.73 -1.36
N THR A 154 -9.19 23.01 -1.30
CA THR A 154 -7.85 23.59 -1.49
C THR A 154 -7.41 23.59 -2.95
N MET A 155 -7.70 22.54 -3.71
CA MET A 155 -7.13 22.34 -5.05
C MET A 155 -8.04 22.76 -6.19
N ASN A 156 -9.37 22.73 -6.01
CA ASN A 156 -10.30 22.85 -7.14
C ASN A 156 -11.49 23.74 -6.78
N LYS A 157 -11.47 24.99 -7.26
CA LYS A 157 -12.64 25.87 -7.29
C LYS A 157 -13.42 25.60 -8.58
N ASN A 158 -14.07 24.44 -8.67
CA ASN A 158 -14.96 24.20 -9.81
C ASN A 158 -16.12 25.20 -9.78
N VAL A 159 -16.40 25.80 -10.93
CA VAL A 159 -17.56 26.66 -11.16
C VAL A 159 -18.83 25.78 -11.13
N PRO A 160 -19.91 26.17 -10.43
CA PRO A 160 -21.16 25.43 -10.46
C PRO A 160 -21.68 25.44 -11.90
N ALA A 161 -22.04 24.25 -12.39
CA ALA A 161 -22.87 24.14 -13.57
C ALA A 161 -24.27 23.80 -13.07
N ASP A 162 -25.21 24.70 -13.30
CA ASP A 162 -26.63 24.38 -13.19
C ASP A 162 -26.91 23.16 -14.05
N PHE A 163 -27.73 22.26 -13.54
CA PHE A 163 -28.08 21.04 -14.27
C PHE A 163 -29.59 20.87 -14.35
N ILE A 164 -30.00 20.24 -15.43
CA ILE A 164 -31.40 19.90 -15.71
C ILE A 164 -31.67 18.55 -15.06
N LEU A 165 -32.66 18.49 -14.17
CA LEU A 165 -33.07 17.27 -13.47
C LEU A 165 -33.77 16.28 -14.41
N ASN A 166 -34.67 16.78 -15.26
CA ASN A 166 -35.49 15.98 -16.16
C ASN A 166 -35.16 16.25 -17.64
N PRO A 167 -33.98 15.86 -18.13
CA PRO A 167 -33.54 16.18 -19.50
C PRO A 167 -34.44 15.56 -20.58
N ASN A 168 -35.21 14.52 -20.27
CA ASN A 168 -36.14 13.88 -21.22
C ASN A 168 -37.58 14.41 -21.07
N GLY A 169 -37.81 15.43 -20.24
CA GLY A 169 -39.14 16.00 -20.00
C GLY A 169 -40.03 15.11 -19.14
N GLU A 170 -39.46 14.19 -18.37
CA GLU A 170 -40.22 13.39 -17.40
C GLU A 170 -40.83 14.24 -16.28
N MET A 171 -41.96 13.80 -15.74
CA MET A 171 -42.63 14.51 -14.64
C MET A 171 -41.82 14.37 -13.35
N VAL A 172 -41.42 15.50 -12.78
CA VAL A 172 -40.76 15.58 -11.47
C VAL A 172 -41.83 15.66 -10.39
N SER A 173 -41.96 14.60 -9.58
CA SER A 173 -42.95 14.52 -8.50
C SER A 173 -42.46 15.19 -7.21
N SER A 174 -41.18 14.94 -6.88
CA SER A 174 -40.53 15.48 -5.68
C SER A 174 -39.03 15.59 -5.87
N VAL A 175 -38.40 16.57 -5.21
CA VAL A 175 -36.95 16.70 -5.09
C VAL A 175 -36.59 16.79 -3.61
N TYR A 176 -35.75 15.86 -3.13
CA TYR A 176 -35.26 15.82 -1.76
C TYR A 176 -33.77 16.16 -1.69
N TYR A 177 -33.36 16.85 -0.64
CA TYR A 177 -31.97 17.06 -0.25
C TYR A 177 -31.58 16.05 0.83
N CYS A 178 -30.57 15.24 0.55
CA CYS A 178 -30.09 14.19 1.45
C CYS A 178 -28.79 14.64 2.15
N SER A 179 -28.89 15.05 3.42
CA SER A 179 -27.73 15.46 4.23
C SER A 179 -26.71 14.33 4.43
N SER A 180 -27.08 13.06 4.25
CA SER A 180 -26.18 11.89 4.18
C SER A 180 -25.17 11.76 5.34
N ASP A 181 -25.50 12.30 6.52
CA ASP A 181 -24.67 12.25 7.73
C ASP A 181 -25.34 11.51 8.89
N GLY A 182 -26.62 11.16 8.73
CA GLY A 182 -27.47 10.49 9.70
C GLY A 182 -27.88 11.32 10.90
N LYS A 183 -27.67 12.64 10.86
CA LYS A 183 -28.06 13.55 11.94
C LYS A 183 -29.33 14.31 11.60
N GLU A 184 -29.51 14.62 10.32
CA GLU A 184 -30.65 15.38 9.81
C GLU A 184 -31.56 14.51 8.94
N GLU A 185 -32.85 14.83 8.94
CA GLU A 185 -33.81 14.27 8.00
C GLU A 185 -33.60 14.86 6.60
N ASP A 186 -33.91 14.09 5.56
CA ASP A 186 -33.85 14.56 4.19
C ASP A 186 -34.95 15.62 3.96
N ILE A 187 -34.56 16.74 3.36
CA ILE A 187 -35.42 17.92 3.25
C ILE A 187 -36.08 17.96 1.89
N LEU A 188 -37.40 18.14 1.84
CA LEU A 188 -38.12 18.34 0.58
C LEU A 188 -37.84 19.75 0.05
N ILE A 189 -37.21 19.84 -1.13
CA ILE A 189 -36.90 21.11 -1.80
C ILE A 189 -38.02 21.52 -2.76
N TYR A 190 -38.60 20.55 -3.47
CA TYR A 190 -39.65 20.80 -4.49
C TYR A 190 -40.66 19.66 -4.55
N GLY A 191 -41.89 19.98 -4.94
CA GLY A 191 -42.94 19.01 -5.26
C GLY A 191 -43.77 18.56 -4.07
N LYS A 192 -44.42 17.39 -4.19
CA LYS A 192 -45.30 16.87 -3.15
C LYS A 192 -44.50 16.09 -2.11
N ASN A 193 -44.80 16.26 -0.82
CA ASN A 193 -44.23 15.35 0.17
C ASN A 193 -44.86 13.95 0.03
N GLN A 194 -44.05 12.96 -0.32
CA GLN A 194 -44.47 11.56 -0.43
C GLN A 194 -44.75 10.92 0.94
N ASN A 195 -44.12 11.44 2.00
CA ASN A 195 -44.30 11.00 3.38
C ASN A 195 -44.82 12.16 4.27
N PRO A 196 -46.09 12.58 4.14
CA PRO A 196 -46.61 13.75 4.86
C PRO A 196 -46.67 13.57 6.39
N ASN A 197 -46.75 12.34 6.88
CA ASN A 197 -46.88 12.02 8.32
C ASN A 197 -45.57 11.49 8.93
N GLY A 198 -44.43 11.63 8.25
CA GLY A 198 -43.14 11.13 8.73
C GLY A 198 -41.96 11.84 8.09
N GLY A 199 -40.75 11.51 8.56
CA GLY A 199 -39.49 11.97 7.99
C GLY A 199 -38.91 10.97 7.00
N ARG A 200 -37.90 11.42 6.24
CA ARG A 200 -36.99 10.54 5.48
C ARG A 200 -35.59 10.75 6.07
N ILE A 201 -34.80 9.69 6.15
CA ILE A 201 -33.40 9.79 6.57
C ILE A 201 -32.56 8.88 5.71
N THR A 202 -31.45 9.42 5.21
CA THR A 202 -30.47 8.64 4.46
C THR A 202 -29.78 7.63 5.40
N LEU A 203 -29.84 6.34 5.03
CA LEU A 203 -29.24 5.27 5.83
C LEU A 203 -27.77 5.04 5.46
N PRO A 204 -26.91 4.76 6.45
CA PRO A 204 -25.53 4.40 6.18
C PRO A 204 -25.43 3.02 5.55
N ARG A 205 -24.43 2.82 4.71
CA ARG A 205 -24.10 1.50 4.18
C ARG A 205 -23.31 0.71 5.22
N LEU A 206 -23.78 -0.52 5.47
CA LEU A 206 -23.23 -1.42 6.49
C LEU A 206 -22.30 -2.50 5.92
N PHE A 207 -22.09 -2.53 4.60
CA PHE A 207 -21.43 -3.67 3.96
C PHE A 207 -19.96 -3.87 4.40
N LEU A 208 -19.29 -2.80 4.86
CA LEU A 208 -17.94 -2.87 5.40
C LEU A 208 -17.88 -3.79 6.64
N ALA A 209 -18.96 -3.86 7.44
CA ALA A 209 -19.02 -4.76 8.58
C ALA A 209 -18.92 -6.24 8.16
N TYR A 210 -19.54 -6.63 7.04
CA TYR A 210 -19.42 -7.99 6.52
C TYR A 210 -18.00 -8.33 6.07
N TYR A 211 -17.29 -7.38 5.46
CA TYR A 211 -15.89 -7.57 5.09
C TYR A 211 -14.96 -7.68 6.30
N VAL A 212 -15.14 -6.84 7.33
CA VAL A 212 -14.40 -6.97 8.59
C VAL A 212 -14.68 -8.30 9.27
N TYR A 213 -15.95 -8.72 9.34
CA TYR A 213 -16.33 -9.99 9.93
C TYR A 213 -15.72 -11.18 9.20
N THR A 214 -15.83 -11.22 7.86
CA THR A 214 -15.23 -12.29 7.05
C THR A 214 -13.71 -12.32 7.13
N ALA A 215 -13.06 -11.15 7.18
CA ALA A 215 -11.62 -11.05 7.43
C ALA A 215 -11.24 -11.56 8.82
N ALA A 216 -12.00 -11.22 9.87
CA ALA A 216 -11.74 -11.72 11.23
C ALA A 216 -11.90 -13.24 11.34
N VAL A 217 -12.99 -13.80 10.79
CA VAL A 217 -13.22 -15.24 10.77
C VAL A 217 -12.10 -15.96 10.01
N SER A 218 -11.74 -15.48 8.82
CA SER A 218 -10.65 -16.07 8.04
C SER A 218 -9.29 -15.96 8.73
N ALA A 219 -9.00 -14.86 9.42
CA ALA A 219 -7.79 -14.72 10.23
C ALA A 219 -7.73 -15.76 11.36
N VAL A 220 -8.83 -15.98 12.08
CA VAL A 220 -8.92 -16.99 13.15
C VAL A 220 -8.70 -18.40 12.58
N VAL A 221 -9.37 -18.75 11.48
CA VAL A 221 -9.22 -20.06 10.83
C VAL A 221 -7.78 -20.29 10.38
N LEU A 222 -7.18 -19.31 9.70
CA LEU A 222 -5.80 -19.41 9.22
C LEU A 222 -4.78 -19.44 10.37
N TRP A 223 -5.07 -18.76 11.49
CA TRP A 223 -4.26 -18.84 12.71
C TRP A 223 -4.29 -20.25 13.32
N VAL A 224 -5.46 -20.88 13.42
CA VAL A 224 -5.59 -22.28 13.88
C VAL A 224 -4.82 -23.22 12.96
N ILE A 225 -4.96 -23.07 11.64
CA ILE A 225 -4.23 -23.87 10.65
C ILE A 225 -2.71 -23.67 10.81
N LEU A 226 -2.26 -22.42 10.97
CA LEU A 226 -0.86 -22.09 11.24
C LEU A 226 -0.34 -22.80 12.50
N PHE A 227 -1.14 -22.83 13.55
CA PHE A 227 -0.81 -23.51 14.80
C PHE A 227 -0.67 -25.03 14.62
N LEU A 228 -1.57 -25.66 13.85
CA LEU A 228 -1.53 -27.09 13.55
C LEU A 228 -0.30 -27.46 12.72
N PHE A 229 0.05 -26.66 11.71
CA PHE A 229 1.18 -26.92 10.80
C PHE A 229 2.50 -26.29 11.26
N ARG A 230 2.61 -25.79 12.50
CA ARG A 230 3.81 -25.11 13.02
C ARG A 230 5.11 -25.92 12.91
N LYS A 231 5.03 -27.25 12.91
CA LYS A 231 6.19 -28.15 12.77
C LYS A 231 6.66 -28.36 11.32
N LYS A 232 5.82 -28.02 10.33
CA LYS A 232 6.10 -28.20 8.89
C LYS A 232 6.53 -26.87 8.28
N GLN A 233 7.85 -26.60 8.24
CA GLN A 233 8.41 -25.30 7.83
C GLN A 233 7.86 -24.76 6.50
N LYS A 234 7.76 -25.60 5.46
CA LYS A 234 7.21 -25.18 4.15
C LYS A 234 5.75 -24.74 4.24
N MET A 235 4.91 -25.52 4.93
CA MET A 235 3.48 -25.21 5.12
C MET A 235 3.29 -23.97 5.96
N LYS A 236 4.06 -23.83 7.05
CA LYS A 236 4.04 -22.63 7.90
C LYS A 236 4.29 -21.36 7.08
N ALA A 237 5.28 -21.36 6.20
CA ALA A 237 5.61 -20.20 5.37
C ALA A 237 4.49 -19.83 4.37
N ILE A 238 3.80 -20.82 3.79
CA ILE A 238 2.67 -20.57 2.88
C ILE A 238 1.46 -20.07 3.67
N MET A 239 1.13 -20.73 4.77
CA MET A 239 -0.01 -20.35 5.61
C MET A 239 0.18 -18.97 6.25
N PHE A 240 1.41 -18.56 6.55
CA PHE A 240 1.68 -17.23 7.10
C PHE A 240 1.35 -16.13 6.09
N LYS A 241 1.71 -16.32 4.81
CA LYS A 241 1.33 -15.41 3.73
C LYS A 241 -0.19 -15.30 3.59
N LEU A 242 -0.89 -16.42 3.65
CA LEU A 242 -2.36 -16.41 3.59
C LEU A 242 -2.96 -15.72 4.81
N PHE A 243 -2.45 -15.98 6.01
CA PHE A 243 -2.89 -15.34 7.26
C PHE A 243 -2.63 -13.83 7.27
N ALA A 244 -1.53 -13.38 6.66
CA ALA A 244 -1.20 -11.95 6.59
C ALA A 244 -2.20 -11.15 5.75
N LEU A 245 -2.93 -11.76 4.81
CA LEU A 245 -3.94 -11.07 3.99
C LEU A 245 -5.12 -10.52 4.81
N PRO A 246 -5.91 -11.33 5.54
CA PRO A 246 -7.00 -10.79 6.34
C PRO A 246 -6.52 -9.86 7.46
N ILE A 247 -5.33 -10.12 8.03
CA ILE A 247 -4.72 -9.20 9.00
C ILE A 247 -4.41 -7.84 8.37
N ALA A 248 -3.86 -7.81 7.16
CA ALA A 248 -3.59 -6.57 6.46
C ALA A 248 -4.88 -5.80 6.13
N TYR A 249 -5.97 -6.49 5.78
CA TYR A 249 -7.27 -5.87 5.58
C TYR A 249 -7.80 -5.24 6.88
N LEU A 250 -7.76 -5.98 8.00
CA LEU A 250 -8.23 -5.50 9.30
C LEU A 250 -7.43 -4.27 9.78
N LEU A 251 -6.11 -4.29 9.62
CA LEU A 251 -5.25 -3.15 9.93
C LEU A 251 -5.54 -1.97 8.99
N GLY A 252 -5.76 -2.22 7.70
CA GLY A 252 -6.17 -1.19 6.74
C GLY A 252 -7.51 -0.55 7.11
N HIS A 253 -8.48 -1.36 7.54
CA HIS A 253 -9.77 -0.87 8.05
C HIS A 253 -9.56 0.04 9.26
N ILE A 254 -8.75 -0.38 10.24
CA ILE A 254 -8.44 0.43 11.43
C ILE A 254 -7.74 1.74 11.04
N CYS A 255 -6.80 1.72 10.09
CA CYS A 255 -6.08 2.91 9.65
C CYS A 255 -6.98 3.96 8.97
N ILE A 256 -7.99 3.53 8.21
CA ILE A 256 -8.86 4.44 7.44
C ILE A 256 -10.14 4.81 8.21
N LYS A 257 -10.77 3.83 8.87
CA LYS A 257 -12.09 3.95 9.50
C LYS A 257 -12.08 3.85 11.01
N GLY A 258 -10.95 3.51 11.62
CA GLY A 258 -10.89 3.18 13.05
C GLY A 258 -11.76 1.96 13.36
N PHE A 259 -12.55 2.04 14.42
CA PHE A 259 -13.43 0.95 14.87
C PHE A 259 -14.85 1.02 14.29
N SER A 260 -15.17 2.07 13.53
CA SER A 260 -16.50 2.21 12.92
C SER A 260 -16.58 1.42 11.61
N THR A 261 -17.68 0.70 11.43
CA THR A 261 -18.03 0.00 10.19
C THR A 261 -19.15 0.70 9.40
N ILE A 262 -19.76 1.74 10.00
CA ILE A 262 -20.86 2.51 9.44
C ILE A 262 -20.28 3.56 8.50
N SER A 263 -20.69 3.59 7.23
CA SER A 263 -20.23 4.61 6.29
C SER A 263 -21.31 5.10 5.33
N TYR A 264 -21.38 6.41 5.16
CA TYR A 264 -22.21 7.08 4.15
C TYR A 264 -21.53 7.17 2.78
N SER A 265 -20.20 7.05 2.74
CA SER A 265 -19.40 6.92 1.51
C SER A 265 -18.63 5.61 1.48
N ALA A 266 -19.35 4.51 1.64
CA ALA A 266 -18.72 3.20 1.83
C ALA A 266 -17.89 2.72 0.64
N THR A 267 -18.18 3.19 -0.59
CA THR A 267 -17.36 2.89 -1.77
C THR A 267 -15.99 3.57 -1.70
N HIS A 268 -15.93 4.86 -1.33
CA HIS A 268 -14.67 5.58 -1.10
C HIS A 268 -13.85 4.89 0.00
N ASP A 269 -14.48 4.62 1.14
CA ASP A 269 -13.80 4.01 2.29
C ASP A 269 -13.29 2.61 1.94
N PHE A 270 -14.06 1.82 1.20
CA PHE A 270 -13.64 0.50 0.76
C PHE A 270 -12.36 0.55 -0.09
N TYR A 271 -12.28 1.44 -1.08
CA TYR A 271 -11.09 1.58 -1.90
C TYR A 271 -9.89 2.10 -1.12
N ALA A 272 -10.10 3.05 -0.20
CA ALA A 272 -9.03 3.54 0.68
C ALA A 272 -8.47 2.41 1.57
N ILE A 273 -9.34 1.55 2.12
CA ILE A 273 -8.95 0.38 2.92
C ILE A 273 -8.15 -0.63 2.07
N LEU A 274 -8.62 -0.95 0.87
CA LEU A 274 -7.90 -1.86 -0.03
C LEU A 274 -6.54 -1.29 -0.44
N LEU A 275 -6.44 0.02 -0.66
CA LEU A 275 -5.19 0.67 -1.01
C LEU A 275 -4.21 0.64 0.18
N ALA A 276 -4.68 0.86 1.40
CA ALA A 276 -3.87 0.78 2.62
C ALA A 276 -3.44 -0.65 2.97
N MET A 277 -4.27 -1.65 2.64
CA MET A 277 -3.96 -3.07 2.84
C MET A 277 -2.69 -3.51 2.12
N ILE A 278 -2.41 -2.99 0.91
CA ILE A 278 -1.26 -3.37 0.10
C ILE A 278 0.09 -3.09 0.80
N PRO A 279 0.41 -1.84 1.21
CA PRO A 279 1.64 -1.56 1.92
C PRO A 279 1.71 -2.25 3.29
N ILE A 280 0.57 -2.41 3.99
CA ILE A 280 0.54 -3.15 5.27
C ILE A 280 0.96 -4.62 5.06
N TYR A 281 0.40 -5.28 4.05
CA TYR A 281 0.77 -6.65 3.70
C TYR A 281 2.26 -6.76 3.34
N CYS A 282 2.75 -5.85 2.51
CA CYS A 282 4.17 -5.78 2.15
C CYS A 282 5.07 -5.55 3.38
N ALA A 283 4.67 -4.69 4.31
CA ALA A 283 5.37 -4.44 5.56
C ALA A 283 5.44 -5.70 6.43
N ILE A 284 4.33 -6.43 6.59
CA ILE A 284 4.30 -7.72 7.31
C ILE A 284 5.28 -8.72 6.68
N MET A 285 5.25 -8.86 5.35
CA MET A 285 6.11 -9.80 4.62
C MET A 285 7.61 -9.44 4.72
N ILE A 286 7.94 -8.14 4.69
CA ILE A 286 9.33 -7.69 4.86
C ILE A 286 9.77 -7.85 6.32
N GLY A 287 8.90 -7.53 7.27
CA GLY A 287 9.13 -7.72 8.70
C GLY A 287 9.49 -9.17 9.05
N GLU A 288 8.75 -10.13 8.50
CA GLU A 288 9.05 -11.57 8.65
C GLU A 288 10.48 -11.90 8.17
N ARG A 289 10.87 -11.41 6.98
CA ARG A 289 12.21 -11.65 6.41
C ARG A 289 13.31 -10.99 7.22
N ILE A 290 13.07 -9.80 7.77
CA ILE A 290 14.03 -9.11 8.64
C ILE A 290 14.22 -9.92 9.93
N PHE A 291 13.13 -10.37 10.57
CA PHE A 291 13.19 -11.14 11.82
C PHE A 291 13.87 -12.50 11.62
N ALA A 292 13.51 -13.23 10.56
CA ALA A 292 14.13 -14.50 10.20
C ALA A 292 15.63 -14.39 9.84
N SER A 293 16.12 -13.19 9.51
CA SER A 293 17.55 -12.93 9.25
C SER A 293 18.36 -12.54 10.50
N ARG A 294 17.69 -12.32 11.64
CA ARG A 294 18.30 -12.00 12.94
C ARG A 294 18.50 -13.23 13.82
N THR A 295 17.64 -14.24 13.69
CA THR A 295 17.77 -15.59 14.27
C THR A 295 18.72 -16.45 13.45
#